data_AF-A0AAN6Q8E5-F1
#
_entry.id   AF-A0AAN6Q8E5-F1
#
_cell.length_a   1.000
_cell.length_b   1.000
_cell.length_c   1.000
_cell.angle_alpha   90.00
_cell.angle_beta   90.00
_cell.angle_gamma   90.00
#
_symmetry.space_group_name_H-M   'P 1'
#
loop_
_entity.id
_entity.type
_entity.pdbx_description
1 polymer ?
#
loop_
_entity_poly.entity_id
_entity_poly.type
_entity_poly.pdbx_seq_one_letter_code
_entity_poly.pdbx_strand_id
1 'polypeptide(L)'
;MGTVNFRAHLASNTHHHRAGLCPLPAPSPTTYQPHSLKMGLIDAKNKVPEYQRTYQHAYNAHTRIWRINPRSRMLLIPYHMLLWGTTSATMYAMGRRIFGHTTWYD
;
A
#
# COMPACT_ATOMS: atom_id res chain seq x y z
N MET A 1 -25.06 -9.90 63.22
CA MET A 1 -24.97 -8.67 62.39
C MET A 1 -23.62 -8.64 61.69
N GLY A 2 -23.57 -8.28 60.40
CA GLY A 2 -22.36 -7.92 59.66
C GLY A 2 -21.98 -8.91 58.55
N THR A 3 -22.61 -8.86 57.38
CA THR A 3 -22.11 -8.25 56.11
C THR A 3 -20.96 -8.99 55.42
N VAL A 4 -21.34 -9.68 54.33
CA VAL A 4 -20.57 -10.14 53.17
C VAL A 4 -19.42 -9.21 52.75
N ASN A 5 -18.26 -9.80 52.44
CA ASN A 5 -17.26 -9.18 51.56
C ASN A 5 -16.80 -10.20 50.50
N PHE A 6 -17.64 -10.34 49.48
CA PHE A 6 -17.42 -11.11 48.25
C PHE A 6 -16.54 -10.33 47.26
N ARG A 7 -15.34 -9.89 47.67
CA ARG A 7 -14.54 -8.96 46.83
C ARG A 7 -13.02 -9.09 46.92
N ALA A 8 -12.49 -10.30 47.04
CA ALA A 8 -11.02 -10.50 47.06
C ALA A 8 -10.51 -11.66 46.20
N HIS A 9 -11.31 -12.17 45.24
CA HIS A 9 -10.92 -13.37 44.46
C HIS A 9 -10.47 -13.08 43.03
N LEU A 10 -9.87 -11.91 42.74
CA LEU A 10 -9.30 -11.61 41.40
C LEU A 10 -7.99 -10.79 41.45
N ALA A 11 -7.24 -10.83 42.56
CA ALA A 11 -5.94 -10.14 42.67
C ALA A 11 -4.77 -11.11 42.89
N SER A 12 -4.88 -12.34 42.38
CA SER A 12 -3.86 -13.38 42.55
C SER A 12 -3.72 -14.19 41.26
N ASN A 13 -3.16 -13.58 40.21
CA ASN A 13 -2.42 -14.30 39.17
C ASN A 13 -1.85 -13.35 38.12
N THR A 14 -0.63 -12.85 38.35
CA THR A 14 0.36 -12.71 37.27
C THR A 14 1.75 -12.61 37.91
N HIS A 15 2.19 -13.75 38.40
CA HIS A 15 3.58 -14.00 38.75
C HIS A 15 4.40 -14.22 37.46
N HIS A 16 5.55 -13.57 37.40
CA HIS A 16 6.78 -14.01 36.73
C HIS A 16 6.81 -14.20 35.21
N HIS A 17 7.08 -13.12 34.46
CA HIS A 17 7.88 -13.16 33.21
C HIS A 17 8.65 -11.84 32.98
N ARG A 18 9.46 -11.41 33.95
CA ARG A 18 10.41 -10.29 33.80
C ARG A 18 11.81 -10.68 34.25
N ALA A 19 12.42 -11.63 33.54
CA ALA A 19 13.85 -11.86 33.58
C ALA A 19 14.27 -12.41 32.23
N GLY A 20 15.00 -11.63 31.42
CA GLY A 20 15.48 -12.11 30.13
C GLY A 20 15.96 -11.08 29.09
N LEU A 21 16.18 -9.81 29.41
CA LEU A 21 16.84 -8.89 28.48
C LEU A 21 18.06 -8.28 29.18
N CYS A 22 19.22 -8.87 28.95
CA CYS A 22 20.48 -8.18 29.18
C CYS A 22 20.43 -6.82 28.46
N PRO A 23 21.00 -5.74 29.00
CA PRO A 23 21.15 -4.51 28.23
C PRO A 23 22.01 -4.86 27.02
N LEU A 24 21.45 -4.73 25.81
CA LEU A 24 22.25 -4.80 24.59
C LEU A 24 23.41 -3.81 24.73
N PRO A 25 24.65 -4.17 24.36
CA PRO A 25 25.72 -3.19 24.30
C PRO A 25 25.25 -2.04 23.40
N ALA A 26 25.30 -0.81 23.91
CA ALA A 26 24.96 0.36 23.12
C ALA A 26 25.73 0.31 21.80
N PRO A 27 25.07 0.53 20.64
CA PRO A 27 25.80 0.60 19.39
C PRO A 27 26.87 1.66 19.56
N SER A 28 28.14 1.27 19.39
CA SER A 28 29.26 2.20 19.32
C SER A 28 28.90 3.34 18.37
N PRO A 29 29.31 4.60 18.64
CA PRO A 29 29.17 5.67 17.66
C PRO A 29 30.17 5.40 16.53
N THR A 30 29.93 4.36 15.71
CA THR A 30 30.45 4.33 14.35
C THR A 30 29.86 5.55 13.70
N THR A 31 30.69 6.57 13.61
CA THR A 31 30.43 7.80 12.88
C THR A 31 29.88 7.40 11.52
N TYR A 32 28.58 7.60 11.31
CA TYR A 32 28.01 7.59 9.99
C TYR A 32 28.68 8.74 9.26
N GLN A 33 29.77 8.45 8.55
CA GLN A 33 30.34 9.38 7.59
C GLN A 33 29.38 9.36 6.41
N PRO A 34 28.58 10.40 6.13
CA PRO A 34 27.95 10.50 4.84
C PRO A 34 29.08 10.76 3.84
N HIS A 35 29.72 9.71 3.35
CA HIS A 35 30.46 9.77 2.10
C HIS A 35 29.49 10.30 1.06
N SER A 36 29.62 11.61 0.82
CA SER A 36 28.93 12.42 -0.17
C SER A 36 29.38 12.01 -1.56
N LEU A 37 29.15 10.74 -1.90
CA LEU A 37 29.04 10.32 -3.28
C LEU A 37 27.66 10.81 -3.69
N LYS A 38 27.63 11.99 -4.33
CA LYS A 38 26.48 12.52 -5.04
C LYS A 38 25.88 11.40 -5.89
N MET A 39 24.90 10.69 -5.35
CA MET A 39 24.25 9.55 -5.99
C MET A 39 23.18 10.10 -6.93
N GLY A 40 23.62 10.73 -8.00
CA GLY A 40 22.71 11.30 -8.98
C GLY A 40 23.48 12.03 -10.04
N LEU A 41 23.27 11.61 -11.28
CA LEU A 41 23.63 12.30 -12.52
C LEU A 41 23.10 13.76 -12.58
N ILE A 42 22.29 14.19 -11.60
CA ILE A 42 21.54 15.44 -11.59
C ILE A 42 21.44 15.95 -10.14
N ASP A 43 21.78 17.22 -9.91
CA ASP A 43 21.54 17.91 -8.63
C ASP A 43 20.05 18.25 -8.52
N ALA A 44 19.27 17.26 -8.07
CA ALA A 44 17.83 17.40 -7.86
C ALA A 44 17.50 17.08 -6.40
N LYS A 45 16.63 17.89 -5.79
CA LYS A 45 16.14 17.67 -4.43
C LYS A 45 15.59 16.24 -4.27
N ASN A 46 15.95 15.59 -3.16
CA ASN A 46 15.38 14.30 -2.79
C ASN A 46 13.88 14.44 -2.51
N LYS A 47 13.08 13.81 -3.38
CA LYS A 47 11.61 13.79 -3.38
C LYS A 47 11.00 12.57 -2.69
N VAL A 48 11.82 11.63 -2.22
CA VAL A 48 11.34 10.41 -1.53
C VAL A 48 10.49 10.73 -0.29
N PRO A 49 10.90 11.65 0.62
CA PRO A 49 10.10 11.95 1.81
C PRO A 49 8.76 12.63 1.49
N GLU A 50 8.70 13.37 0.38
CA GLU A 50 7.47 13.99 -0.11
C GLU A 50 6.48 12.92 -0.57
N TYR A 51 6.92 12.00 -1.43
CA TYR A 51 6.09 10.90 -1.89
C TYR A 51 5.64 9.99 -0.74
N GLN A 52 6.52 9.66 0.20
CA GLN A 52 6.15 8.84 1.37
C GLN A 52 4.98 9.45 2.16
N ARG A 53 4.99 10.76 2.41
CA ARG A 53 3.87 11.45 3.09
C ARG A 53 2.59 11.39 2.28
N THR A 54 2.66 11.62 0.97
CA THR A 54 1.49 11.55 0.08
C THR A 54 0.90 10.14 0.05
N TYR A 55 1.72 9.10 -0.07
CA TYR A 55 1.28 7.71 -0.07
C TYR A 55 0.73 7.29 1.30
N GLN A 56 1.31 7.76 2.41
CA GLN A 56 0.81 7.46 3.75
C GLN A 56 -0.55 8.13 4.02
N HIS A 57 -0.73 9.38 3.59
CA HIS A 57 -2.03 10.07 3.67
C HIS A 57 -3.09 9.37 2.81
N ALA A 58 -2.72 8.95 1.60
CA ALA A 58 -3.57 8.19 0.69
C ALA A 58 -3.93 6.80 1.21
N TYR A 59 -3.03 6.15 1.95
CA TYR A 59 -3.26 4.89 2.66
C TYR A 59 -4.28 5.07 3.78
N ASN A 60 -4.16 6.13 4.58
CA ASN A 60 -5.15 6.47 5.61
C ASN A 60 -6.54 6.75 5.01
N ALA A 61 -6.58 7.38 3.83
CA ALA A 61 -7.81 7.59 3.06
C ALA A 61 -8.30 6.33 2.30
N HIS A 62 -7.64 5.17 2.48
CA HIS A 62 -7.95 3.89 1.83
C HIS A 62 -8.03 3.95 0.29
N THR A 63 -7.32 4.90 -0.31
CA THR A 63 -7.29 5.06 -1.76
C THR A 63 -6.35 4.03 -2.37
N ARG A 64 -6.77 3.41 -3.48
CA ARG A 64 -5.97 2.38 -4.17
C ARG A 64 -4.74 3.01 -4.80
N ILE A 65 -3.60 2.30 -4.77
CA ILE A 65 -2.29 2.76 -5.28
C ILE A 65 -2.37 3.33 -6.70
N TRP A 66 -3.10 2.65 -7.59
CA TRP A 66 -3.31 3.06 -8.97
C TRP A 66 -4.14 4.34 -9.13
N ARG A 67 -4.76 4.88 -8.07
CA ARG A 67 -5.55 6.13 -8.10
C ARG A 67 -4.92 7.27 -7.31
N ILE A 68 -3.81 7.04 -6.60
CA ILE A 68 -3.19 8.04 -5.69
C ILE A 68 -2.61 9.22 -6.46
N ASN A 69 -1.97 8.97 -7.60
CA ASN A 69 -1.33 10.03 -8.37
C ASN A 69 -2.37 10.81 -9.22
N PRO A 70 -2.35 12.16 -9.22
CA PRO A 70 -3.27 12.97 -10.02
C PRO A 70 -3.18 12.69 -11.53
N ARG A 71 -1.98 12.37 -12.04
CA ARG A 71 -1.76 11.98 -13.44
C ARG A 71 -2.43 10.66 -13.79
N SER A 72 -2.65 9.78 -12.80
CA SER A 72 -3.18 8.45 -13.05
C SER A 72 -4.55 8.49 -13.73
N ARG A 73 -5.40 9.48 -13.39
CA ARG A 73 -6.74 9.61 -14.00
C ARG A 73 -6.66 9.84 -15.51
N MET A 74 -5.71 10.63 -16.00
CA MET A 74 -5.53 10.84 -17.45
C MET A 74 -5.07 9.58 -18.18
N LEU A 75 -4.30 8.70 -17.54
CA LEU A 75 -3.80 7.48 -18.17
C LEU A 75 -4.83 6.33 -18.09
N LEU A 76 -5.57 6.26 -16.98
CA LEU A 76 -6.56 5.21 -16.78
C LEU A 76 -7.79 5.37 -17.68
N ILE A 77 -8.23 6.59 -17.96
CA ILE A 77 -9.40 6.85 -18.82
C ILE A 77 -9.25 6.21 -20.22
N PRO A 78 -8.20 6.52 -21.00
CA PRO A 78 -8.05 5.92 -22.33
C PRO A 78 -7.82 4.41 -22.26
N TYR A 79 -7.12 3.92 -21.24
CA TYR A 79 -6.94 2.47 -21.03
C TYR A 79 -8.28 1.75 -20.86
N HIS A 80 -9.18 2.28 -20.02
CA HIS A 80 -10.50 1.66 -19.82
C HIS A 80 -11.38 1.73 -21.08
N MET A 81 -11.33 2.85 -21.82
CA MET A 81 -12.07 2.99 -23.08
C MET A 81 -11.62 1.96 -24.11
N LEU A 82 -10.31 1.79 -24.28
CA LEU A 82 -9.77 0.81 -25.23
C LEU A 82 -10.10 -0.61 -24.80
N LEU A 83 -9.91 -0.94 -23.52
CA LEU A 83 -10.19 -2.29 -23.01
C LEU A 83 -11.64 -2.69 -23.23
N TRP A 84 -12.60 -1.84 -22.84
CA TRP A 84 -14.02 -2.12 -23.03
C TRP A 84 -14.44 -2.02 -24.51
N GLY A 85 -13.81 -1.12 -25.27
CA GLY A 85 -14.02 -0.98 -26.71
C GLY A 85 -13.62 -2.24 -27.48
N THR A 86 -12.40 -2.75 -27.27
CA THR A 86 -11.92 -3.97 -27.93
C THR A 86 -12.66 -5.22 -27.45
N THR A 87 -13.03 -5.27 -26.16
CA THR A 87 -13.84 -6.37 -25.63
C THR A 87 -15.20 -6.42 -26.32
N SER A 88 -15.87 -5.28 -26.44
CA SER A 88 -17.17 -5.19 -27.13
C SER A 88 -17.04 -5.50 -28.63
N ALA A 89 -16.00 -4.99 -29.28
CA ALA A 89 -15.71 -5.28 -30.68
C ALA A 89 -15.46 -6.78 -30.93
N THR A 90 -14.72 -7.44 -30.04
CA THR A 90 -14.45 -8.88 -30.14
C THR A 90 -15.73 -9.67 -29.91
N MET A 91 -16.54 -9.32 -28.91
CA MET A 91 -17.84 -9.96 -28.66
C MET A 91 -18.78 -9.84 -29.86
N TYR A 92 -18.80 -8.68 -30.52
CA TYR A 92 -19.58 -8.44 -31.73
C TYR A 92 -19.07 -9.27 -32.93
N ALA A 93 -17.75 -9.33 -33.13
CA ALA A 93 -17.14 -10.17 -34.17
C ALA A 93 -17.41 -11.67 -33.93
N MET A 94 -17.33 -12.13 -32.68
CA MET A 94 -17.68 -13.50 -32.29
C MET A 94 -19.17 -13.79 -32.51
N GLY A 95 -20.05 -12.86 -32.13
CA GLY A 95 -21.48 -12.98 -32.39
C GLY A 95 -21.78 -13.14 -33.88
N ARG A 96 -21.22 -12.28 -34.73
CA ARG A 96 -21.34 -12.37 -36.20
C ARG A 96 -20.80 -13.70 -36.74
N ARG A 97 -19.69 -14.21 -36.19
CA ARG A 97 -19.10 -15.53 -36.54
C ARG A 97 -20.04 -16.69 -36.23
N ILE A 98 -20.79 -16.64 -35.13
CA ILE A 98 -21.78 -17.69 -34.78
C ILE A 98 -22.94 -17.67 -35.79
N PHE A 99 -23.36 -16.48 -36.23
CA PHE A 99 -24.42 -16.33 -37.23
C PHE A 99 -23.95 -16.55 -38.68
N GLY A 100 -22.70 -17.00 -38.90
CA GLY A 100 -22.18 -17.32 -40.23
C GLY A 100 -21.74 -16.12 -41.07
N HIS A 101 -21.78 -14.90 -40.52
CA HIS A 101 -21.30 -13.70 -41.21
C HIS A 101 -19.77 -13.60 -41.08
N THR A 102 -19.07 -13.69 -42.21
CA THR A 102 -17.60 -13.78 -42.29
C THR A 102 -16.91 -12.44 -42.52
N THR A 103 -17.61 -11.45 -43.09
CA THR A 103 -17.09 -10.10 -43.39
C THR A 103 -17.86 -9.05 -42.60
N TRP A 104 -17.52 -7.76 -42.71
CA TRP A 104 -18.19 -6.66 -41.99
C TRP A 104 -19.35 -6.03 -42.78
N TYR A 105 -19.39 -6.26 -44.10
CA TYR A 105 -20.25 -5.55 -45.04
C TYR A 105 -21.24 -6.45 -45.80
N ASP A 106 -21.08 -7.77 -45.68
CA ASP A 106 -22.02 -8.77 -46.19
C ASP A 106 -22.94 -9.29 -45.07
#